data_AF-A0A7K0N7B5-F1
#
_entry.id   AF-A0A7K0N7B5-F1
#
_cell.length_a   1.000
_cell.length_b   1.000
_cell.length_c   1.000
_cell.angle_alpha   90.00
_cell.angle_beta   90.00
_cell.angle_gamma   90.00
#
_symmetry.space_group_name_H-M   'P 1'
#
loop_
_entity.id
_entity.type
_entity.pdbx_description
1 polymer ?
#
loop_
_entity_poly.entity_id
_entity_poly.type
_entity_poly.pdbx_seq_one_letter_code
_entity_poly.pdbx_strand_id
1 'polypeptide(L)'
;MRFVPYSLPMSTTTTIAPHEGASATTGAPNSAPSNLTRDQMVAAIAEMGPRFAERAFAVDRDAVFPFENFADLRDAGFLALCVPTEYGGMGATYSDYVRVSEEIGRHCGATALTFNMHNATMLWAGQVSDLLEMTPEQREIHERRRARMFGDVVEKHIIHSQPFS
;
A
#
# COMPACT_ATOMS: atom_id res chain seq x y z
N MET A 1 -21.01 -5.73 -8.47
CA MET A 1 -19.59 -6.03 -8.20
C MET A 1 -19.48 -7.55 -8.09
N ARG A 2 -18.76 -8.25 -8.97
CA ARG A 2 -18.62 -9.72 -8.94
C ARG A 2 -17.37 -10.09 -8.15
N PHE A 3 -17.54 -10.87 -7.08
CA PHE A 3 -16.48 -11.38 -6.21
C PHE A 3 -16.13 -12.81 -6.64
N VAL A 4 -14.85 -13.15 -6.73
CA VAL A 4 -14.38 -14.52 -7.02
C VAL A 4 -13.52 -14.97 -5.82
N PRO A 5 -13.96 -15.96 -5.02
CA PRO A 5 -13.16 -16.44 -3.91
C PRO A 5 -12.04 -17.37 -4.43
N TYR A 6 -10.81 -17.12 -3.97
CA TYR A 6 -9.66 -18.01 -4.18
C TYR A 6 -9.49 -18.87 -2.92
N SER A 7 -9.53 -20.19 -3.06
CA SER A 7 -9.34 -21.15 -1.96
C SER A 7 -7.98 -21.82 -2.13
N LEU A 8 -7.06 -21.61 -1.19
CA LEU A 8 -5.79 -22.33 -1.12
C LEU A 8 -5.86 -23.42 -0.04
N PRO A 9 -5.34 -24.64 -0.31
CA PRO A 9 -5.20 -25.66 0.72
C PRO A 9 -4.03 -25.35 1.66
N MET A 10 -4.24 -25.57 2.97
CA MET A 10 -3.19 -25.46 4.00
C MET A 10 -2.13 -26.55 3.80
N SER A 11 -0.85 -26.16 3.82
CA SER A 11 0.27 -27.09 3.87
C SER A 11 1.05 -26.93 5.18
N THR A 12 1.57 -28.06 5.65
CA THR A 12 2.06 -28.38 6.99
C THR A 12 3.29 -27.61 7.45
N THR A 13 3.29 -27.29 8.75
CA THR A 13 4.38 -26.72 9.56
C THR A 13 5.75 -27.37 9.28
N THR A 14 6.72 -26.57 8.82
CA THR A 14 8.14 -26.91 8.85
C THR A 14 8.84 -26.07 9.92
N THR A 15 9.50 -26.74 10.86
CA THR A 15 10.30 -26.18 11.94
C THR A 15 11.43 -25.29 11.40
N ILE A 16 11.50 -24.04 11.87
CA ILE A 16 12.58 -23.08 11.54
C ILE A 16 13.71 -23.24 12.57
N ALA A 17 14.91 -23.56 12.10
CA ALA A 17 16.14 -23.52 12.90
C ALA A 17 16.70 -22.08 13.00
N PRO A 18 17.42 -21.72 14.07
CA PRO A 18 17.91 -20.34 14.26
C PRO A 18 19.06 -20.02 13.30
N HIS A 19 18.98 -18.87 12.63
CA HIS A 19 20.00 -18.37 11.71
C HIS A 19 20.98 -17.44 12.45
N GLU A 20 22.19 -17.92 12.73
CA GLU A 20 23.31 -17.09 13.15
C GLU A 20 23.95 -16.39 11.93
N GLY A 21 24.05 -15.06 12.02
CA GLY A 21 25.16 -14.27 11.48
C GLY A 21 25.34 -14.18 9.96
N ALA A 22 24.83 -13.08 9.36
CA ALA A 22 25.51 -12.44 8.24
C ALA A 22 25.36 -10.91 8.35
N SER A 23 26.46 -10.24 8.67
CA SER A 23 26.62 -8.80 8.51
C SER A 23 26.65 -8.50 7.01
N ALA A 24 25.63 -7.81 6.51
CA ALA A 24 25.61 -7.25 5.17
C ALA A 24 25.22 -5.78 5.24
N THR A 25 26.23 -4.92 5.18
CA THR A 25 26.10 -3.53 4.77
C THR A 25 25.79 -3.52 3.27
N THR A 26 24.62 -3.05 2.87
CA THR A 26 24.37 -2.54 1.51
C THR A 26 23.23 -1.55 1.58
N GLY A 27 23.51 -0.30 1.18
CA GLY A 27 22.54 0.78 1.16
C GLY A 27 21.33 0.42 0.30
N ALA A 28 20.15 0.77 0.80
CA ALA A 28 18.92 0.66 0.04
C ALA A 28 19.09 1.37 -1.33
N PRO A 29 18.70 0.75 -2.45
CA PRO A 29 18.71 1.41 -3.73
C PRO A 29 17.76 2.60 -3.67
N ASN A 30 18.32 3.78 -3.95
CA ASN A 30 17.63 5.05 -4.05
C ASN A 30 16.63 4.97 -5.22
N SER A 31 15.36 4.69 -4.93
CA SER A 31 14.27 4.70 -5.91
C SER A 31 14.04 6.15 -6.39
N ALA A 32 14.05 6.37 -7.70
CA ALA A 32 13.83 7.67 -8.31
C ALA A 32 12.47 8.26 -7.88
N PRO A 33 12.39 9.57 -7.59
CA PRO A 33 11.32 10.13 -6.78
C PRO A 33 10.00 10.25 -7.57
N SER A 34 8.87 9.98 -6.91
CA SER A 34 7.65 10.76 -7.12
C SER A 34 8.04 12.22 -7.25
N ASN A 35 7.43 12.97 -8.17
CA ASN A 35 7.68 14.43 -8.25
C ASN A 35 7.31 15.21 -6.96
N LEU A 36 6.82 14.52 -5.92
CA LEU A 36 6.57 15.04 -4.58
C LEU A 36 7.58 14.49 -3.57
N THR A 37 8.14 15.40 -2.77
CA THR A 37 8.85 15.09 -1.53
C THR A 37 7.88 14.59 -0.46
N ARG A 38 8.40 13.91 0.57
CA ARG A 38 7.61 13.49 1.75
C ARG A 38 6.79 14.62 2.34
N ASP A 39 7.40 15.78 2.55
CA ASP A 39 6.73 16.92 3.17
C ASP A 39 5.59 17.45 2.30
N GLN A 40 5.74 17.41 0.97
CA GLN A 40 4.66 17.75 0.03
C GLN A 40 3.52 16.72 0.07
N MET A 41 3.83 15.43 0.19
CA MET A 41 2.79 14.39 0.34
C MET A 41 2.01 14.57 1.64
N VAL A 42 2.70 14.82 2.75
CA VAL A 42 2.07 15.10 4.06
C VAL A 42 1.24 16.39 4.00
N ALA A 43 1.76 17.45 3.38
CA ALA A 43 1.03 18.71 3.24
C ALA A 43 -0.26 18.55 2.43
N ALA A 44 -0.23 17.76 1.35
CA ALA A 44 -1.43 17.46 0.56
C ALA A 44 -2.48 16.69 1.38
N ILE A 45 -2.08 15.72 2.23
CA ILE A 45 -3.02 15.10 3.16
C ILE A 45 -3.56 16.11 4.17
N ALA A 46 -2.71 16.94 4.76
CA ALA A 46 -3.12 17.93 5.76
C ALA A 46 -4.14 18.92 5.18
N GLU A 47 -4.04 19.27 3.90
CA GLU A 47 -5.04 20.09 3.20
C GLU A 47 -6.40 19.39 3.05
N MET A 48 -6.41 18.09 2.79
CA MET A 48 -7.66 17.28 2.71
C MET A 48 -8.21 16.90 4.10
N GLY A 49 -7.34 16.90 5.12
CA GLY A 49 -7.60 16.43 6.47
C GLY A 49 -8.88 16.94 7.12
N PRO A 50 -9.19 18.26 7.07
CA PRO A 50 -10.44 18.78 7.62
C PRO A 50 -11.71 18.08 7.08
N ARG A 51 -11.76 17.77 5.79
CA ARG A 51 -12.89 17.03 5.19
C ARG A 51 -12.98 15.60 5.69
N PHE A 52 -11.83 14.97 5.94
CA PHE A 52 -11.79 13.61 6.51
C PHE A 52 -12.31 13.62 7.95
N ALA A 53 -11.92 14.62 8.74
CA ALA A 53 -12.34 14.79 10.12
C ALA A 53 -13.86 15.06 10.24
N GLU A 54 -14.42 15.90 9.35
CA GLU A 54 -15.86 16.17 9.28
C GLU A 54 -16.70 14.89 9.10
N ARG A 55 -16.21 13.94 8.30
CA ARG A 55 -16.88 12.67 8.00
C ARG A 55 -16.58 11.55 9.00
N ALA A 56 -15.47 11.67 9.76
CA ALA A 56 -14.91 10.58 10.54
C ALA A 56 -15.89 9.98 11.56
N PHE A 57 -16.64 10.82 12.28
CA PHE A 57 -17.58 10.35 13.30
C PHE A 57 -18.70 9.49 12.72
N ALA A 58 -19.29 9.90 11.59
CA ALA A 58 -20.36 9.14 10.96
C ALA A 58 -19.85 7.81 10.40
N VAL A 59 -18.68 7.82 9.75
CA VAL A 59 -18.00 6.62 9.24
C VAL A 59 -17.78 5.60 10.33
N ASP A 60 -17.24 6.03 11.48
CA ASP A 60 -16.96 5.15 12.62
C ASP A 60 -18.24 4.62 13.27
N ARG A 61 -19.18 5.52 13.60
CA ARG A 61 -20.46 5.16 14.23
C ARG A 61 -21.27 4.17 13.39
N ASP A 62 -21.32 4.39 12.08
CA ASP A 62 -22.16 3.58 11.17
C ASP A 62 -21.41 2.35 10.65
N ALA A 63 -20.14 2.16 11.02
CA ALA A 63 -19.27 1.09 10.55
C ALA A 63 -19.27 0.94 9.02
N VAL A 64 -19.24 2.08 8.32
CA VAL A 64 -19.26 2.12 6.86
C VAL A 64 -17.88 2.42 6.31
N PHE A 65 -17.64 2.00 5.07
CA PHE A 65 -16.41 2.34 4.37
C PHE A 65 -16.36 3.86 4.09
N PRO A 66 -15.21 4.55 4.28
CA PRO A 66 -15.08 6.00 4.06
C PRO A 66 -14.97 6.35 2.56
N PHE A 67 -16.03 6.10 1.80
CA PHE A 67 -16.06 6.25 0.33
C PHE A 67 -15.61 7.63 -0.14
N GLU A 68 -16.11 8.69 0.50
CA GLU A 68 -15.78 10.06 0.09
C GLU A 68 -14.30 10.40 0.35
N ASN A 69 -13.72 9.95 1.46
CA ASN A 69 -12.29 10.18 1.73
C ASN A 69 -11.42 9.42 0.72
N PHE A 70 -11.83 8.22 0.32
CA PHE A 70 -11.13 7.48 -0.73
C PHE A 70 -11.31 8.08 -2.13
N ALA A 71 -12.42 8.77 -2.40
CA ALA A 71 -12.57 9.55 -3.62
C ALA A 71 -11.57 10.73 -3.64
N ASP A 72 -11.44 11.45 -2.53
CA ASP A 72 -10.46 12.53 -2.38
C ASP A 72 -9.02 12.01 -2.56
N LEU A 73 -8.68 10.88 -1.92
CA LEU A 73 -7.36 10.23 -2.07
C LEU A 73 -7.09 9.75 -3.50
N ARG A 74 -8.11 9.23 -4.20
CA ARG A 74 -8.02 8.84 -5.61
C ARG A 74 -7.71 10.05 -6.47
N ASP A 75 -8.47 11.12 -6.32
CA ASP A 75 -8.36 12.32 -7.16
C ASP A 75 -6.99 13.02 -6.95
N ALA A 76 -6.42 12.88 -5.75
CA ALA A 76 -5.06 13.33 -5.43
C ALA A 76 -3.96 12.30 -5.76
N GLY A 77 -4.29 11.11 -6.29
CA GLY A 77 -3.35 10.08 -6.73
C GLY A 77 -2.76 9.19 -5.63
N PHE A 78 -3.20 9.33 -4.37
CA PHE A 78 -2.62 8.63 -3.22
C PHE A 78 -2.93 7.12 -3.18
N LEU A 79 -3.85 6.61 -4.01
CA LEU A 79 -4.03 5.16 -4.15
C LEU A 79 -2.80 4.49 -4.78
N ALA A 80 -2.06 5.20 -5.62
CA ALA A 80 -0.83 4.69 -6.22
C ALA A 80 0.45 5.10 -5.44
N LEU A 81 0.31 5.48 -4.17
CA LEU A 81 1.41 6.02 -3.36
C LEU A 81 2.64 5.09 -3.33
N CYS A 82 2.44 3.83 -2.92
CA CYS A 82 3.53 2.84 -2.82
C CYS A 82 3.73 2.01 -4.10
N VAL A 83 3.02 2.31 -5.18
CA VAL A 83 3.22 1.63 -6.47
C VAL A 83 4.52 2.18 -7.08
N PRO A 84 5.47 1.33 -7.53
CA PRO A 84 6.72 1.82 -8.10
C PRO A 84 6.50 2.70 -9.34
N THR A 85 7.41 3.65 -9.56
CA THR A 85 7.31 4.64 -10.65
C THR A 85 7.31 4.00 -12.04
N GLU A 86 8.00 2.87 -12.23
CA GLU A 86 8.00 2.10 -13.48
C GLU A 86 6.60 1.55 -13.86
N TYR A 87 5.71 1.40 -12.87
CA TYR A 87 4.32 0.99 -13.07
C TYR A 87 3.34 2.19 -13.08
N GLY A 88 3.84 3.43 -13.06
CA GLY A 88 3.02 4.64 -13.08
C GLY A 88 2.54 5.14 -11.72
N GLY A 89 3.11 4.62 -10.62
CA GLY A 89 2.83 5.10 -9.26
C GLY A 89 3.75 6.21 -8.79
N MET A 90 3.61 6.59 -7.52
CA MET A 90 4.46 7.59 -6.87
C MET A 90 5.81 7.00 -6.38
N GLY A 91 5.90 5.69 -6.14
CA GLY A 91 7.13 5.06 -5.67
C GLY A 91 7.57 5.50 -4.28
N ALA A 92 6.62 5.89 -3.43
CA ALA A 92 6.91 6.28 -2.06
C ALA A 92 7.56 5.12 -1.28
N THR A 93 8.57 5.44 -0.47
CA THR A 93 9.21 4.44 0.38
C THR A 93 8.31 4.08 1.56
N TYR A 94 8.62 2.98 2.25
CA TYR A 94 7.95 2.63 3.51
C TYR A 94 7.93 3.80 4.51
N SER A 95 9.03 4.56 4.61
CA SER A 95 9.13 5.69 5.54
C SER A 95 8.24 6.87 5.14
N ASP A 96 8.05 7.11 3.85
CA ASP A 96 7.16 8.14 3.33
C ASP A 96 5.70 7.75 3.57
N TYR A 97 5.37 6.50 3.26
CA TYR A 97 4.07 5.89 3.53
C TYR A 97 3.67 6.02 5.01
N VAL A 98 4.57 5.73 5.95
CA VAL A 98 4.29 5.85 7.39
C VAL A 98 3.90 7.27 7.74
N ARG A 99 4.60 8.30 7.23
CA ARG A 99 4.28 9.70 7.53
C ARG A 99 2.97 10.16 6.89
N VAL A 100 2.68 9.72 5.68
CA VAL A 100 1.38 9.97 5.03
C VAL A 100 0.25 9.31 5.83
N SER A 101 0.42 8.05 6.23
CA SER A 101 -0.57 7.30 7.01
C SER A 101 -0.81 7.90 8.39
N GLU A 102 0.25 8.35 9.07
CA GLU A 102 0.17 9.09 10.34
C GLU A 102 -0.69 10.35 10.19
N GLU A 103 -0.47 11.12 9.12
CA GLU A 103 -1.23 12.34 8.88
C GLU A 103 -2.70 12.03 8.57
N ILE A 104 -3.01 11.02 7.76
CA ILE A 104 -4.40 10.58 7.53
C ILE A 104 -5.07 10.19 8.86
N GLY A 105 -4.35 9.44 9.70
CA GLY A 105 -4.85 8.97 11.00
C GLY A 105 -5.15 10.09 11.99
N ARG A 106 -4.45 11.23 11.87
CA ARG A 106 -4.69 12.44 12.65
C ARG A 106 -6.11 13.01 12.43
N HIS A 107 -6.70 12.74 11.27
CA HIS A 107 -8.03 13.23 10.87
C HIS A 107 -9.10 12.14 10.85
N CYS A 108 -8.78 10.92 10.39
CA CYS A 108 -9.74 9.82 10.32
C CYS A 108 -9.06 8.43 10.44
N GLY A 109 -9.23 7.77 11.59
CA GLY A 109 -8.65 6.45 11.87
C GLY A 109 -9.12 5.35 10.92
N ALA A 110 -10.43 5.31 10.60
CA ALA A 110 -10.97 4.32 9.65
C ALA A 110 -10.33 4.46 8.26
N THR A 111 -10.13 5.70 7.78
CA THR A 111 -9.47 5.96 6.49
C THR A 111 -8.01 5.51 6.53
N ALA A 112 -7.28 5.84 7.61
CA ALA A 112 -5.88 5.44 7.76
C ALA A 112 -5.71 3.92 7.82
N LEU A 113 -6.60 3.20 8.52
CA LEU A 113 -6.55 1.74 8.58
C LEU A 113 -6.74 1.11 7.20
N THR A 114 -7.78 1.51 6.47
CA THR A 114 -8.01 1.01 5.11
C THR A 114 -6.86 1.38 4.17
N PHE A 115 -6.33 2.60 4.29
CA PHE A 115 -5.20 3.08 3.50
C PHE A 115 -3.94 2.23 3.76
N ASN A 116 -3.71 1.84 5.02
CA ASN A 116 -2.65 0.91 5.39
C ASN A 116 -2.82 -0.46 4.73
N MET A 117 -4.02 -1.05 4.78
CA MET A 117 -4.25 -2.37 4.18
C MET A 117 -3.99 -2.37 2.67
N HIS A 118 -4.39 -1.28 2.00
CA HIS A 118 -4.12 -1.07 0.58
C HIS A 118 -2.63 -0.95 0.26
N ASN A 119 -1.93 -0.01 0.91
CA ASN A 119 -0.52 0.25 0.63
C ASN A 119 0.40 -0.87 1.10
N ALA A 120 0.04 -1.59 2.16
CA ALA A 120 0.76 -2.78 2.58
C ALA A 120 0.80 -3.81 1.43
N THR A 121 -0.30 -4.01 0.70
CA THR A 121 -0.32 -4.92 -0.45
C THR A 121 0.65 -4.46 -1.55
N MET A 122 0.73 -3.14 -1.79
CA MET A 122 1.64 -2.57 -2.79
C MET A 122 3.11 -2.76 -2.39
N LEU A 123 3.43 -2.52 -1.11
CA LEU A 123 4.76 -2.71 -0.55
C LEU A 123 5.18 -4.18 -0.55
N TRP A 124 4.27 -5.09 -0.14
CA TRP A 124 4.54 -6.53 -0.13
C TRP A 124 4.81 -7.08 -1.52
N ALA A 125 4.00 -6.68 -2.51
CA ALA A 125 4.19 -7.12 -3.89
C ALA A 125 5.30 -6.36 -4.64
N GLY A 126 5.77 -5.23 -4.12
CA GLY A 126 6.89 -4.47 -4.66
C GLY A 126 8.14 -4.68 -3.81
N GLN A 127 8.55 -3.60 -3.14
CA GLN A 127 9.81 -3.48 -2.40
C GLN A 127 10.14 -4.68 -1.51
N VAL A 128 9.16 -5.29 -0.82
CA VAL A 128 9.45 -6.43 0.07
C VAL A 128 9.74 -7.71 -0.70
N SER A 129 8.98 -7.99 -1.77
CA SER A 129 9.21 -9.18 -2.61
C SER A 129 10.50 -9.09 -3.43
N ASP A 130 11.00 -7.87 -3.68
CA ASP A 130 12.30 -7.65 -4.32
C ASP A 130 13.49 -8.06 -3.43
N LEU A 131 13.29 -8.10 -2.12
CA LEU A 131 14.30 -8.56 -1.15
C LEU A 131 14.33 -10.09 -0.99
N LEU A 132 13.35 -10.81 -1.54
CA LEU A 132 13.27 -12.26 -1.41
C LEU A 132 14.08 -12.96 -2.50
N GLU A 133 14.80 -14.01 -2.13
CA GLU A 133 15.39 -14.93 -3.11
C GLU A 133 14.28 -15.68 -3.85
N MET A 134 14.32 -15.68 -5.18
CA MET A 134 13.39 -16.43 -6.02
C MET A 134 14.13 -17.04 -7.20
N THR A 135 13.69 -18.21 -7.65
CA THR A 135 14.14 -18.76 -8.93
C THR A 135 13.72 -17.82 -10.08
N PRO A 136 14.39 -17.89 -11.24
CA PRO A 136 13.99 -17.09 -12.41
C PRO A 136 12.52 -17.27 -12.80
N GLU A 137 12.00 -18.51 -12.72
CA GLU A 137 10.60 -18.81 -13.01
C GLU A 137 9.64 -18.16 -11.99
N GLN A 138 9.95 -18.24 -10.70
CA GLN A 138 9.17 -17.58 -9.65
C GLN A 138 9.16 -16.06 -9.83
N ARG A 139 10.31 -15.48 -10.19
CA ARG A 139 10.44 -14.05 -10.47
C ARG A 139 9.55 -13.63 -11.64
N GLU A 140 9.60 -14.36 -12.76
CA GLU A 140 8.75 -14.06 -13.93
C GLU A 140 7.26 -14.12 -13.59
N ILE A 141 6.83 -15.15 -12.85
CA ILE A 141 5.44 -15.27 -12.39
C ILE A 141 5.04 -14.08 -11.51
N HIS A 142 5.94 -13.67 -10.60
CA HIS A 142 5.72 -12.54 -9.71
C HIS A 142 5.60 -11.21 -10.47
N GLU A 143 6.54 -10.92 -11.38
CA GLU A 143 6.52 -9.72 -12.23
C GLU A 143 5.20 -9.61 -12.99
N ARG A 144 4.78 -10.69 -13.65
CA ARG A 144 3.52 -10.72 -14.42
C ARG A 144 2.30 -10.42 -13.53
N ARG A 145 2.27 -10.94 -12.31
CA ARG A 145 1.16 -10.73 -11.36
C ARG A 145 1.14 -9.31 -10.80
N ARG A 146 2.28 -8.82 -10.34
CA ARG A 146 2.38 -7.47 -9.75
C ARG A 146 2.16 -6.38 -10.79
N ALA A 147 2.66 -6.55 -12.02
CA ALA A 147 2.44 -5.60 -13.10
C ALA A 147 0.94 -5.40 -13.38
N ARG A 148 0.18 -6.50 -13.46
CA ARG A 148 -1.28 -6.43 -13.61
C ARG A 148 -1.94 -5.74 -12.41
N MET A 149 -1.55 -6.11 -11.20
CA MET A 149 -2.12 -5.53 -9.99
C MET A 149 -1.85 -4.03 -9.89
N PHE A 150 -0.61 -3.60 -10.11
CA PHE A 150 -0.23 -2.19 -10.11
C PHE A 150 -0.93 -1.40 -11.22
N GLY A 151 -1.02 -1.95 -12.43
CA GLY A 151 -1.79 -1.35 -13.52
C GLY A 151 -3.27 -1.16 -13.16
N ASP A 152 -3.88 -2.16 -12.51
CA ASP A 152 -5.27 -2.06 -12.02
C ASP A 152 -5.44 -0.94 -10.95
N VAL A 153 -4.45 -0.71 -10.08
CA VAL A 153 -4.47 0.39 -9.11
C VAL A 153 -4.32 1.75 -9.80
N VAL A 154 -3.36 1.87 -10.72
CA VAL A 154 -3.01 3.13 -11.38
C VAL A 154 -4.10 3.57 -12.37
N GLU A 155 -4.54 2.66 -13.24
CA GLU A 155 -5.46 2.98 -14.35
C GLU A 155 -6.93 2.92 -13.94
N LYS A 156 -7.28 2.00 -13.03
CA LYS A 156 -8.68 1.72 -12.67
C LYS A 156 -9.00 2.07 -11.23
N HIS A 157 -8.03 2.58 -10.48
CA HIS A 157 -8.20 2.99 -9.08
C HIS A 157 -8.74 1.87 -8.19
N ILE A 158 -8.34 0.62 -8.47
CA ILE A 158 -8.74 -0.54 -7.67
C ILE A 158 -8.08 -0.47 -6.29
N ILE A 159 -8.88 -0.58 -5.24
CA ILE A 159 -8.40 -0.62 -3.86
C ILE A 159 -8.22 -2.08 -3.43
N HIS A 160 -7.04 -2.39 -2.92
CA HIS A 160 -6.67 -3.70 -2.37
C HIS A 160 -6.73 -3.69 -0.84
N SER A 161 -7.91 -3.56 -0.25
CA SER A 161 -8.10 -3.69 1.19
C SER A 161 -9.05 -4.86 1.44
N GLN A 162 -8.70 -5.80 2.32
CA GLN A 162 -9.70 -6.71 2.88
C GLN A 162 -10.51 -5.88 3.90
N PRO A 163 -11.76 -5.48 3.61
CA PRO A 163 -12.49 -4.56 4.48
C PRO A 163 -13.14 -5.26 5.69
N PHE A 164 -12.83 -6.53 5.91
CA PHE A 164 -13.47 -7.36 6.94
C PHE A 164 -12.41 -7.96 7.87
N SER A 165 -12.38 -7.45 9.10
CA SER A 165 -11.93 -8.18 10.30
C SER A 165 -13.15 -8.67 11.06
#